data_AF-A0A945S0Q1-F1
#
_entry.id   AF-A0A945S0Q1-F1
#
_cell.length_a   1.000
_cell.length_b   1.000
_cell.length_c   1.000
_cell.angle_alpha   90.00
_cell.angle_beta   90.00
_cell.angle_gamma   90.00
#
_symmetry.space_group_name_H-M   'P 1'
#
loop_
_entity.id
_entity.type
_entity.pdbx_description
1 polymer ?
#
loop_
_entity_poly.entity_id
_entity_poly.type
_entity_poly.pdbx_seq_one_letter_code
_entity_poly.pdbx_strand_id
1 'polypeptide(L)'
;MPQWRGTAGPIVNDRRDPEALTGAAGMVLRTVDPGDGSVVSEQELDALPVFDGLIAANQRLYLSCADGSVRCYGTGKGVKANAEAIR
;
A
#
# COMPACT_ATOMS: atom_id res chain seq x y z
N MET A 1 13.39 6.26 -10.09
CA MET A 1 12.22 5.42 -9.81
C MET A 1 11.20 5.76 -10.88
N PRO A 2 10.60 4.81 -11.61
CA PRO A 2 9.40 5.13 -12.37
C PRO A 2 8.36 5.63 -11.36
N GLN A 3 7.61 6.68 -11.71
CA GLN A 3 6.63 7.28 -10.81
C GLN A 3 5.68 6.19 -10.30
N TRP A 4 5.61 6.01 -8.98
CA TRP A 4 4.73 4.99 -8.40
C TRP A 4 3.28 5.47 -8.50
N ARG A 5 2.38 4.56 -8.94
CA ARG A 5 0.96 4.84 -9.18
C ARG A 5 0.11 3.67 -8.71
N GLY A 6 -0.20 3.68 -7.42
CA GLY A 6 -1.11 2.71 -6.82
C GLY A 6 -1.93 3.34 -5.71
N THR A 7 -2.97 2.62 -5.29
CA THR A 7 -3.80 3.00 -4.15
C THR A 7 -4.10 1.75 -3.33
N ALA A 8 -4.23 1.89 -2.02
CA ALA A 8 -4.70 0.83 -1.13
C ALA A 8 -6.03 1.26 -0.52
N GLY A 9 -7.03 0.38 -0.52
CA GLY A 9 -8.37 0.72 -0.05
C GLY A 9 -9.40 -0.39 -0.22
N PRO A 10 -10.67 -0.11 0.10
CA PRO A 10 -11.74 -1.09 0.06
C PRO A 10 -12.17 -1.44 -1.37
N ILE A 11 -12.69 -2.66 -1.55
CA ILE A 11 -13.20 -3.18 -2.83
C ILE A 11 -14.64 -2.69 -3.09
N VAL A 12 -14.92 -1.39 -2.91
CA VAL A 12 -16.22 -0.79 -3.25
C VAL A 12 -16.04 0.64 -3.77
N ASN A 13 -17.08 1.17 -4.43
CA ASN A 13 -17.05 2.53 -5.01
C ASN A 13 -17.83 3.58 -4.19
N ASP A 14 -18.45 3.19 -3.07
CA ASP A 14 -19.11 4.13 -2.13
C ASP A 14 -18.25 4.35 -0.89
N ARG A 15 -17.82 5.60 -0.68
CA ARG A 15 -16.99 6.00 0.47
C ARG A 15 -17.75 6.00 1.81
N ARG A 16 -19.07 5.83 1.79
CA ARG A 16 -19.93 5.80 2.98
C ARG A 16 -20.36 4.39 3.37
N ASP A 17 -19.93 3.39 2.61
CA ASP A 17 -20.22 2.00 2.90
C ASP A 17 -19.57 1.60 4.25
N PRO A 18 -20.36 1.20 5.27
CA PRO A 18 -19.84 0.79 6.56
C PRO A 18 -18.91 -0.43 6.46
N GLU A 19 -19.16 -1.35 5.54
CA GLU A 19 -18.32 -2.54 5.33
C GLU A 19 -16.96 -2.15 4.74
N ALA A 20 -16.92 -1.11 3.91
CA ALA A 20 -15.68 -0.54 3.39
C ALA A 20 -14.85 0.15 4.46
N LEU A 21 -15.51 0.88 5.37
CA LEU A 21 -14.86 1.61 6.47
C LEU A 21 -14.30 0.66 7.55
N THR A 22 -14.92 -0.50 7.72
CA THR A 22 -14.50 -1.54 8.66
C THR A 22 -13.58 -2.58 8.04
N GLY A 23 -13.45 -2.60 6.71
CA GLY A 23 -12.70 -3.59 5.95
C GLY A 23 -13.43 -4.91 5.72
N ALA A 24 -14.70 -5.03 6.14
CA ALA A 24 -15.53 -6.21 5.91
C ALA A 24 -15.79 -6.50 4.43
N ALA A 25 -15.77 -5.47 3.57
CA ALA A 25 -15.90 -5.62 2.12
C ALA A 25 -14.63 -6.19 1.44
N GLY A 26 -13.57 -6.47 2.21
CA GLY A 26 -12.25 -6.80 1.70
C GLY A 26 -11.45 -5.57 1.27
N MET A 27 -10.14 -5.70 1.28
CA MET A 27 -9.19 -4.62 1.01
C MET A 27 -8.18 -5.06 -0.04
N VAL A 28 -7.80 -4.14 -0.94
CA VAL A 28 -6.82 -4.42 -1.98
C VAL A 28 -5.82 -3.29 -2.15
N LEU A 29 -4.61 -3.67 -2.56
CA LEU A 29 -3.62 -2.77 -3.15
C LEU A 29 -3.75 -2.87 -4.69
N ARG A 30 -4.10 -1.77 -5.34
CA ARG A 30 -4.20 -1.65 -6.80
C ARG A 30 -3.05 -0.86 -7.38
N THR A 31 -2.58 -1.29 -8.54
CA THR A 31 -1.78 -0.46 -9.45
C THR A 31 -2.67 -0.03 -10.60
N VAL A 32 -2.59 1.23 -11.01
CA VAL A 32 -3.43 1.78 -12.08
C VAL A 32 -2.59 2.40 -13.19
N ASP A 33 -3.08 2.30 -14.42
CA ASP A 33 -2.49 2.98 -15.56
C ASP A 33 -2.77 4.50 -15.46
N PRO A 34 -1.76 5.37 -15.60
CA PRO A 34 -1.96 6.82 -15.51
C PRO A 34 -2.71 7.45 -16.67
N GLY A 35 -2.68 6.83 -17.85
CA GLY A 35 -3.26 7.37 -19.07
C GLY A 35 -4.77 7.25 -19.06
N ASP A 36 -5.30 6.11 -18.63
CA ASP A 36 -6.74 5.82 -18.66
C ASP A 36 -7.36 5.46 -17.30
N GLY A 37 -6.56 5.26 -16.25
CA GLY A 37 -7.03 4.88 -14.92
C GLY A 37 -7.42 3.40 -14.80
N SER A 38 -7.14 2.57 -15.80
CA SER A 38 -7.43 1.14 -15.76
C SER A 38 -6.62 0.44 -14.67
N VAL A 39 -7.19 -0.60 -14.07
CA VAL A 39 -6.49 -1.41 -13.07
C VAL A 39 -5.51 -2.35 -13.78
N VAL A 40 -4.23 -2.23 -13.45
CA VAL A 40 -3.13 -3.03 -14.00
C VAL A 40 -2.88 -4.27 -13.16
N SER A 41 -2.98 -4.14 -11.84
CA SER A 41 -2.87 -5.28 -10.91
C SER A 41 -3.61 -5.00 -9.61
N GLU A 42 -3.98 -6.08 -8.94
CA GLU A 42 -4.70 -6.08 -7.66
C GLU A 42 -4.10 -7.15 -6.75
N GLN A 43 -3.90 -6.82 -5.48
CA GLN A 43 -3.46 -7.76 -4.45
C GLN A 43 -4.35 -7.60 -3.22
N GLU A 44 -4.87 -8.71 -2.71
CA GLU A 44 -5.64 -8.73 -1.47
C GLU A 44 -4.77 -8.34 -0.27
N LEU A 45 -5.39 -7.65 0.68
CA LEU A 45 -4.80 -7.25 1.95
C LEU A 45 -5.57 -7.90 3.08
N ASP A 46 -4.84 -8.61 3.95
CA ASP A 46 -5.42 -9.27 5.13
C ASP A 46 -5.64 -8.29 6.30
N ALA A 47 -5.25 -7.03 6.13
CA ALA A 47 -5.33 -5.99 7.15
C ALA A 47 -5.71 -4.64 6.53
N LEU A 48 -6.49 -3.85 7.29
CA LEU A 48 -6.97 -2.54 6.88
C LEU A 48 -5.79 -1.56 6.71
N PRO A 49 -5.52 -1.00 5.51
CA PRO A 49 -4.54 0.07 5.35
C PRO A 49 -4.96 1.31 6.15
N VAL A 50 -4.02 1.96 6.83
CA VAL A 50 -4.30 3.25 7.48
C VAL A 50 -4.39 4.37 6.45
N PHE A 51 -5.14 5.42 6.77
CA PHE A 51 -5.21 6.62 5.92
C PHE A 51 -3.81 7.24 5.78
N ASP A 52 -3.44 7.58 4.54
CA ASP A 52 -2.12 8.12 4.16
C ASP A 52 -0.92 7.25 4.60
N GLY A 53 -1.14 5.93 4.72
CA GLY A 53 -0.13 4.96 5.16
C GLY A 53 0.78 4.39 4.08
N LEU A 54 0.81 4.98 2.87
CA LEU A 54 1.43 4.37 1.68
C LEU A 54 2.52 5.27 1.10
N ILE A 55 3.77 4.79 1.10
CA ILE A 55 4.93 5.58 0.67
C ILE A 55 5.90 4.78 -0.20
N ALA A 56 6.40 5.42 -1.26
CA ALA A 56 7.50 4.89 -2.04
C ALA A 56 8.83 5.45 -1.52
N ALA A 57 9.74 4.58 -1.08
CA ALA A 57 11.05 4.95 -0.58
C ALA A 57 12.08 3.86 -0.92
N ASN A 58 13.33 4.25 -1.19
CA ASN A 58 14.42 3.30 -1.45
C ASN A 58 14.09 2.18 -2.46
N GLN A 59 13.44 2.54 -3.58
CA GLN A 59 13.02 1.61 -4.66
C GLN A 59 12.02 0.53 -4.19
N ARG A 60 11.28 0.81 -3.12
CA ARG A 60 10.29 -0.07 -2.52
C ARG A 60 9.03 0.73 -2.20
N LEU A 61 7.92 0.02 -2.08
CA LEU A 61 6.65 0.56 -1.62
C LEU A 61 6.37 0.01 -0.22
N TYR A 62 6.02 0.88 0.71
CA TYR A 62 5.68 0.53 2.09
C TYR A 62 4.23 0.90 2.38
N LEU A 63 3.52 -0.01 3.03
CA LEU A 63 2.13 0.18 3.44
C LEU A 63 1.98 -0.12 4.93
N SER A 64 1.51 0.86 5.70
CA SER A 64 1.14 0.70 7.11
C SER A 64 -0.32 0.24 7.23
N CYS A 65 -0.57 -0.75 8.08
CA CYS A 65 -1.90 -1.30 8.34
C CYS A 65 -2.33 -1.11 9.80
N ALA A 66 -3.64 -1.10 10.05
CA ALA A 66 -4.24 -0.86 11.36
C ALA A 66 -3.97 -1.98 12.39
N ASP A 67 -3.52 -3.14 11.94
CA ASP A 67 -3.03 -4.24 12.79
C ASP A 67 -1.62 -4.00 13.35
N GLY A 68 -1.00 -2.86 13.02
CA GLY A 68 0.36 -2.49 13.41
C GLY A 68 1.45 -3.03 12.48
N SER A 69 1.07 -3.73 11.40
CA SER A 69 2.04 -4.22 10.43
C SER A 69 2.49 -3.14 9.43
N VAL A 70 3.72 -3.26 8.93
CA VAL A 70 4.22 -2.52 7.77
C VAL A 70 4.63 -3.52 6.70
N ARG A 71 3.90 -3.53 5.59
CA ARG A 71 4.17 -4.39 4.44
C ARG A 71 5.14 -3.70 3.49
N CYS A 72 6.05 -4.45 2.87
CA CYS A 72 7.02 -3.93 1.91
C CYS A 72 6.92 -4.67 0.57
N TYR A 73 6.76 -3.93 -0.51
CA TYR A 73 6.67 -4.44 -1.87
C TYR A 73 7.89 -4.00 -2.69
N GLY A 74 8.56 -4.96 -3.33
CA GLY A 74 9.76 -4.74 -4.16
C GLY A 74 10.94 -5.65 -3.80
N THR A 75 11.86 -5.84 -4.75
CA THR A 75 12.96 -6.81 -4.67
C THR A 75 14.32 -6.23 -4.27
N GLY A 76 14.36 -5.00 -3.74
CA GLY A 76 15.63 -4.32 -3.43
C GLY A 76 16.55 -5.17 -2.56
N LYS A 77 17.83 -5.35 -2.92
CA LYS A 77 18.77 -5.97 -1.97
C LYS A 77 18.79 -5.11 -0.70
N GLY A 78 18.47 -5.68 0.46
CA GLY A 78 18.42 -4.93 1.72
C GLY A 78 19.74 -4.19 1.94
N VAL A 79 19.67 -2.88 2.16
CA VAL A 79 20.83 -2.13 2.67
C VAL A 79 21.02 -2.60 4.10
N LYS A 80 22.19 -3.18 4.41
CA LYS A 80 22.54 -3.49 5.81
C LYS A 80 22.55 -2.18 6.58
N ALA A 81 21.68 -2.03 7.56
CA ALA A 81 21.75 -0.91 8.49
C ALA A 81 23.10 -0.98 9.21
N ASN A 82 23.95 0.02 8.99
CA ASN A 82 25.14 0.26 9.78
C ASN A 82 24.70 0.92 11.10
N ALA A 83 24.93 0.23 12.22
CA ALA A 83 24.53 0.64 13.56
C ALA A 83 25.19 1.94 14.09
N GLU A 84 25.96 2.66 13.28
CA GLU A 84 26.66 3.89 13.66
C GLU A 84 25.92 5.19 13.34
N ALA A 85 24.79 5.16 12.62
CA ALA A 85 24.08 6.37 12.22
C ALA A 85 23.06 6.90 13.25
N ILE A 86 22.99 6.30 14.44
CA ILE A 86 22.15 6.75 15.57
C ILE A 86 23.08 7.03 16.76
N ARG A 87 23.78 8.16 16.71
CA ARG A 87 24.40 8.82 17.87
C ARG A 87 24.24 10.32 17.74
#